data_AF-A0A3M8DCP6-F1
#
_entry.id   AF-A0A3M8DCP6-F1
#
_cell.length_a   1.000
_cell.length_b   1.000
_cell.length_c   1.000
_cell.angle_alpha   90.00
_cell.angle_beta   90.00
_cell.angle_gamma   90.00
#
_symmetry.space_group_name_H-M   'P 1'
#
loop_
_entity.id
_entity.type
_entity.pdbx_description
1 polymer ?
#
loop_
_entity_poly.entity_id
_entity_poly.type
_entity_poly.pdbx_seq_one_letter_code
_entity_poly.pdbx_strand_id
1 'polypeptide(L)'
;MINQLLNPNGQQQQQQNQNIIQNPKPPGEPQVKGPEMNDRDFINDGLSTCKYLAEGLNIAAWESSHQQLHADYLQMLNETQQCARELYNTMFQKGWYKLEAVEQQKLQQAYQQFNGYSSQFPYRG
;
A
#
# COMPACT_ATOMS: atom_id res chain seq x y z
N MET A 1 -8.53 -10.94 28.55
CA MET A 1 -8.54 -12.05 29.51
C MET A 1 -8.10 -13.31 28.79
N ILE A 2 -6.97 -13.86 29.25
CA ILE A 2 -6.67 -15.29 29.34
C ILE A 2 -6.64 -16.08 28.02
N ASN A 3 -5.41 -16.22 27.50
CA ASN A 3 -4.99 -17.39 26.73
C ASN A 3 -5.22 -18.66 27.57
N GLN A 4 -5.93 -19.65 27.01
CA GLN A 4 -5.87 -21.03 27.46
C GLN A 4 -5.19 -21.88 26.37
N LEU A 5 -4.17 -22.61 26.81
CA LEU A 5 -3.29 -23.50 26.05
C LEU A 5 -3.95 -24.87 25.86
N LEU A 6 -3.73 -25.51 24.69
CA LEU A 6 -3.25 -26.90 24.53
C LEU A 6 -3.36 -27.33 23.05
N ASN A 7 -2.23 -27.56 22.39
CA ASN A 7 -2.16 -28.48 21.24
C ASN A 7 -0.80 -29.23 21.28
N PRO A 8 -0.78 -30.57 21.39
CA PRO A 8 0.45 -31.35 21.60
C PRO A 8 1.21 -31.76 20.33
N ASN A 9 0.96 -31.16 19.16
CA ASN A 9 1.68 -31.51 17.94
C ASN A 9 2.56 -30.34 17.46
N GLY A 10 3.89 -30.57 17.50
CA GLY A 10 4.93 -29.58 17.27
C GLY A 10 5.00 -29.02 15.84
N GLN A 11 4.16 -28.03 15.55
CA GLN A 11 4.36 -27.13 14.43
C GLN A 11 4.60 -25.70 14.94
N GLN A 12 5.73 -25.15 14.53
CA GLN A 12 6.27 -23.86 14.96
C GLN A 12 5.29 -22.72 14.66
N GLN A 13 4.78 -22.06 15.71
CA GLN A 13 4.10 -20.77 15.55
C GLN A 13 5.17 -19.71 15.21
N GLN A 14 5.05 -19.10 14.03
CA GLN A 14 5.81 -17.91 13.66
C GLN A 14 5.51 -16.80 14.69
N GLN A 15 6.54 -16.36 15.41
CA GLN A 15 6.51 -15.11 16.18
C GLN A 15 6.19 -13.96 15.23
N GLN A 16 4.93 -13.49 15.22
CA GLN A 16 4.58 -12.24 14.55
C GLN A 16 5.22 -11.08 15.30
N ASN A 17 6.11 -10.36 14.61
CA ASN A 17 6.66 -9.10 15.07
C ASN A 17 5.49 -8.10 15.22
N GLN A 18 5.31 -7.48 16.39
CA GLN A 18 4.13 -6.67 16.74
C GLN A 18 3.87 -5.46 15.82
N ASN A 19 4.85 -5.09 14.98
CA ASN A 19 4.77 -3.95 14.06
C ASN A 19 4.45 -4.34 12.61
N ILE A 20 4.17 -5.62 12.31
CA ILE A 20 3.91 -6.08 10.94
C ILE A 20 2.41 -6.32 10.77
N ILE A 21 1.81 -5.66 9.77
CA ILE A 21 0.42 -5.85 9.36
C ILE A 21 0.44 -6.58 8.01
N GLN A 22 0.06 -7.86 8.01
CA GLN A 22 -0.12 -8.66 6.79
C GLN A 22 -1.19 -9.74 7.03
N ASN A 23 -1.91 -10.12 5.97
CA ASN A 23 -2.79 -11.29 6.01
C ASN A 23 -2.01 -12.60 5.82
N PRO A 24 -2.54 -13.75 6.28
CA PRO A 24 -1.92 -15.05 6.03
C PRO A 24 -1.88 -15.35 4.53
N LYS A 25 -0.78 -15.96 4.08
CA LYS A 25 -0.63 -16.40 2.68
C LYS A 25 -1.49 -17.64 2.40
N PRO A 26 -1.96 -17.85 1.16
CA PRO A 26 -2.73 -19.02 0.79
C PRO A 26 -1.91 -20.32 0.96
N PRO A 27 -2.51 -21.42 1.43
CA PRO A 27 -1.79 -22.68 1.66
C PRO A 27 -1.20 -23.33 0.39
N GLY A 28 -1.61 -22.89 -0.80
CA GLY A 28 -1.20 -23.45 -2.10
C GLY A 28 -0.24 -22.57 -2.91
N GLU A 29 0.30 -21.48 -2.35
CA GLU A 29 1.27 -20.64 -3.08
C GLU A 29 2.59 -21.41 -3.26
N PRO A 30 3.10 -21.58 -4.49
CA PRO A 30 4.38 -22.26 -4.73
C PRO A 30 5.51 -21.59 -3.96
N GLN A 31 6.27 -22.36 -3.17
CA GLN A 31 7.41 -21.80 -2.41
C GLN A 31 8.62 -21.47 -3.30
N VAL A 32 8.69 -22.10 -4.48
CA VAL A 32 9.75 -21.88 -5.47
C VAL A 32 9.13 -21.17 -6.67
N LYS A 33 9.66 -19.99 -7.02
CA LYS A 33 9.26 -19.27 -8.23
C LYS A 33 9.84 -19.96 -9.45
N GLY A 34 8.98 -20.40 -10.37
CA GLY A 34 9.38 -20.84 -11.71
C GLY A 34 9.64 -19.63 -12.64
N PRO A 35 10.04 -19.88 -13.89
CA PRO A 35 10.19 -18.83 -14.91
C PRO A 35 8.83 -18.26 -15.38
N GLU A 36 7.74 -18.98 -15.12
CA GLU A 36 6.37 -18.57 -15.42
C GLU A 36 5.91 -17.43 -14.49
N MET A 37 5.15 -16.47 -15.02
CA MET A 37 4.49 -15.48 -14.17
C MET A 37 3.36 -16.13 -13.38
N ASN A 38 3.34 -15.91 -12.07
CA ASN A 38 2.23 -16.31 -11.21
C ASN A 38 1.27 -15.14 -10.95
N ASP A 39 0.11 -15.41 -10.36
CA ASP A 39 -0.91 -14.40 -10.03
C ASP A 39 -0.34 -13.19 -9.27
N ARG A 40 0.62 -13.41 -8.38
CA ARG A 40 1.25 -12.32 -7.63
C ARG A 40 2.06 -11.43 -8.56
N ASP A 41 2.81 -12.01 -9.49
CA ASP A 41 3.60 -11.24 -10.46
C ASP A 41 2.66 -10.46 -11.41
N PHE A 42 1.58 -11.08 -11.91
CA PHE A 42 0.55 -10.41 -12.72
C PHE A 42 -0.10 -9.21 -12.01
N ILE A 43 -0.51 -9.36 -10.75
CA ILE A 43 -1.15 -8.27 -10.01
C ILE A 43 -0.14 -7.15 -9.69
N ASN A 44 1.12 -7.48 -9.44
CA ASN A 44 2.17 -6.46 -9.24
C ASN A 44 2.45 -5.68 -10.53
N ASP A 45 2.46 -6.36 -11.68
CA ASP A 45 2.60 -5.71 -12.98
C ASP A 45 1.40 -4.79 -13.28
N GLY A 46 0.17 -5.29 -13.06
CA GLY A 46 -1.05 -4.50 -13.19
C GLY A 46 -1.06 -3.27 -12.27
N LEU A 47 -0.65 -3.41 -11.01
CA LEU A 47 -0.56 -2.27 -10.08
C LEU A 47 0.47 -1.24 -10.54
N SER A 48 1.63 -1.70 -11.04
CA SER A 48 2.69 -0.83 -11.53
C SER A 48 2.23 -0.06 -12.77
N THR A 49 1.53 -0.73 -13.68
CA THR A 49 0.91 -0.12 -14.86
C THR A 49 -0.13 0.93 -14.46
N CYS A 50 -1.02 0.64 -13.50
CA CYS A 50 -2.01 1.62 -13.04
C CYS A 50 -1.35 2.87 -12.46
N LYS A 51 -0.26 2.73 -11.69
CA LYS A 51 0.48 3.87 -11.15
C LYS A 51 1.10 4.72 -12.25
N TYR A 52 1.72 4.07 -13.24
CA TYR A 52 2.31 4.74 -14.40
C TYR A 52 1.26 5.54 -15.19
N LEU A 53 0.10 4.93 -15.47
CA LEU A 53 -1.00 5.60 -16.15
C LEU A 53 -1.55 6.77 -15.32
N ALA A 54 -1.74 6.59 -14.01
CA ALA A 54 -2.24 7.64 -13.14
C ALA A 54 -1.30 8.86 -13.10
N GLU A 55 0.02 8.66 -13.13
CA GLU A 55 0.99 9.76 -13.22
C GLU A 55 0.86 10.53 -14.54
N GLY A 56 0.82 9.82 -15.67
CA GLY A 56 0.62 10.44 -16.99
C GLY A 56 -0.70 11.19 -17.11
N LEU A 57 -1.79 10.62 -16.58
CA LEU A 57 -3.11 11.25 -16.58
C LEU A 57 -3.16 12.51 -15.69
N ASN A 58 -2.44 12.54 -14.57
CA ASN A 58 -2.32 13.76 -13.76
C ASN A 58 -1.65 14.89 -14.54
N ILE A 59 -0.53 14.60 -15.20
CA ILE A 59 0.18 15.59 -16.03
C ILE A 59 -0.74 16.08 -17.14
N ALA A 60 -1.39 15.17 -17.86
CA ALA A 60 -2.32 15.52 -18.94
C ALA A 60 -3.50 16.39 -18.45
N ALA A 61 -4.07 16.09 -17.27
CA ALA A 61 -5.13 16.90 -16.68
C ALA A 61 -4.65 18.29 -16.27
N TRP A 62 -3.42 18.44 -15.75
CA TRP A 62 -2.86 19.74 -15.42
C TRP A 62 -2.57 20.59 -16.66
N GLU A 63 -2.12 19.97 -17.74
CA GLU A 63 -1.70 20.67 -18.96
C GLU A 63 -2.82 20.86 -19.99
N SER A 64 -3.97 20.22 -19.79
CA SER A 64 -5.12 20.36 -20.71
C SER A 64 -5.78 21.75 -20.58
N SER A 65 -5.70 22.55 -21.63
CA SER A 65 -6.38 23.85 -21.72
C SER A 65 -7.86 23.75 -22.12
N HIS A 66 -8.28 22.63 -22.71
CA HIS A 66 -9.66 22.40 -23.13
C HIS A 66 -10.47 21.72 -22.02
N GLN A 67 -11.56 22.37 -21.58
CA GLN A 67 -12.34 21.94 -20.41
C GLN A 67 -12.90 20.52 -20.52
N GLN A 68 -13.38 20.11 -21.69
CA GLN A 68 -13.91 18.75 -21.87
C GLN A 68 -12.80 17.70 -21.76
N LEU A 69 -11.62 17.99 -22.31
CA LEU A 69 -10.49 17.08 -22.28
C LEU A 69 -9.93 16.94 -20.86
N HIS A 70 -9.89 18.05 -20.12
CA HIS A 70 -9.60 18.04 -18.69
C HIS A 70 -10.54 17.12 -17.91
N ALA A 71 -11.86 17.23 -18.16
CA ALA A 71 -12.85 16.39 -17.51
C ALA A 71 -12.67 14.90 -17.85
N ASP A 72 -12.38 14.57 -19.12
CA ASP A 72 -12.13 13.20 -19.56
C ASP A 72 -10.87 12.62 -18.88
N TYR A 73 -9.78 13.39 -18.77
CA TYR A 73 -8.58 12.96 -18.06
C TYR A 73 -8.85 12.72 -16.57
N LEU A 74 -9.62 13.59 -15.91
CA LEU A 74 -10.00 13.40 -14.52
C LEU A 74 -10.84 12.13 -14.30
N GLN A 75 -11.76 11.84 -15.23
CA GLN A 75 -12.54 10.61 -15.18
C GLN A 75 -11.64 9.37 -15.31
N MET A 76 -10.80 9.32 -16.35
CA MET A 76 -9.87 8.21 -16.54
C MET A 76 -8.91 8.04 -15.36
N LEU A 77 -8.46 9.16 -14.78
CA LEU A 77 -7.60 9.15 -13.60
C LEU A 77 -8.32 8.51 -12.41
N ASN A 78 -9.58 8.88 -12.19
CA ASN A 78 -10.38 8.32 -11.10
C ASN A 78 -10.54 6.80 -11.26
N GLU A 79 -10.93 6.34 -12.45
CA GLU A 79 -11.08 4.92 -12.77
C GLU A 79 -9.76 4.15 -12.57
N THR A 80 -8.64 4.72 -13.04
CA THR A 80 -7.31 4.14 -12.88
C THR A 80 -6.89 4.04 -11.40
N GLN A 81 -7.19 5.06 -10.59
CA GLN A 81 -6.93 5.04 -9.15
C GLN A 81 -7.78 3.99 -8.43
N GLN A 82 -9.05 3.81 -8.81
CA GLN A 82 -9.91 2.76 -8.27
C GLN A 82 -9.34 1.36 -8.60
N CYS A 83 -8.93 1.13 -9.84
CA CYS A 83 -8.28 -0.13 -10.24
C CYS A 83 -7.01 -0.40 -9.42
N ALA A 84 -6.13 0.60 -9.27
CA ALA A 84 -4.94 0.48 -8.43
C ALA A 84 -5.28 0.12 -6.98
N ARG A 85 -6.36 0.70 -6.43
CA ARG A 85 -6.85 0.41 -5.07
C ARG A 85 -7.37 -1.01 -4.94
N GLU A 86 -8.10 -1.52 -5.92
CA GLU A 86 -8.62 -2.88 -5.95
C GLU A 86 -7.49 -3.92 -6.04
N LEU A 87 -6.51 -3.70 -6.92
CA LEU A 87 -5.33 -4.57 -7.04
C LEU A 87 -4.53 -4.59 -5.73
N TYR A 88 -4.30 -3.42 -5.12
CA TYR A 88 -3.63 -3.33 -3.83
C TYR A 88 -4.37 -4.09 -2.73
N ASN A 89 -5.69 -3.87 -2.61
CA ASN A 89 -6.51 -4.56 -1.61
C ASN A 89 -6.52 -6.07 -1.83
N THR A 90 -6.58 -6.52 -3.09
CA THR A 90 -6.51 -7.93 -3.45
C THR A 90 -5.18 -8.56 -3.02
N MET A 91 -4.05 -7.89 -3.28
CA MET A 91 -2.75 -8.36 -2.81
C MET A 91 -2.65 -8.40 -1.29
N PHE A 92 -3.18 -7.38 -0.61
CA PHE A 92 -3.21 -7.33 0.84
C PHE A 92 -4.06 -8.47 1.41
N GLN A 93 -5.25 -8.72 0.85
CA GLN A 93 -6.14 -9.82 1.23
C GLN A 93 -5.46 -11.18 1.09
N LYS A 94 -4.71 -11.39 0.01
CA LYS A 94 -3.93 -12.60 -0.26
C LYS A 94 -2.62 -12.70 0.53
N GLY A 95 -2.30 -11.75 1.41
CA GLY A 95 -1.06 -11.80 2.20
C GLY A 95 0.21 -11.58 1.38
N TRP A 96 0.10 -11.03 0.16
CA TRP A 96 1.22 -10.72 -0.73
C TRP A 96 1.83 -9.35 -0.46
N TYR A 97 1.16 -8.53 0.35
CA TYR A 97 1.62 -7.23 0.78
C TYR A 97 1.81 -7.19 2.29
N LYS A 98 2.94 -6.63 2.72
CA LYS A 98 3.31 -6.46 4.11
C LYS A 98 3.43 -4.97 4.40
N LEU A 99 2.73 -4.50 5.43
CA LEU A 99 2.86 -3.15 5.94
C LEU A 99 3.62 -3.18 7.27
N GLU A 100 4.50 -2.21 7.47
CA GLU A 100 5.18 -2.01 8.74
C GLU A 100 4.57 -0.78 9.41
N ALA A 101 3.97 -1.00 10.58
CA ALA A 101 3.48 0.08 11.41
C ALA A 101 4.68 0.91 11.90
N VAL A 102 4.58 2.23 11.76
CA VAL A 102 5.56 3.14 12.35
C VAL A 102 5.48 3.02 13.87
N GLU A 103 6.65 2.89 14.51
CA GLU A 103 6.78 2.94 15.96
C GLU A 103 6.22 4.28 16.49
N GLN A 104 5.35 4.23 17.49
CA GLN A 104 4.76 5.42 18.11
C GLN A 104 5.80 6.48 18.50
N GLN A 105 6.98 6.06 18.97
CA GLN A 105 8.06 6.97 19.33
C GLN A 105 8.58 7.77 18.13
N LYS A 106 8.74 7.13 16.95
CA LYS A 106 9.16 7.81 15.71
C LYS A 106 8.08 8.80 15.24
N LEU A 107 6.80 8.45 15.39
CA LEU A 107 5.69 9.35 15.09
C LEU A 107 5.72 10.59 15.99
N GLN A 108 5.92 10.41 17.30
CA GLN A 108 6.02 11.52 18.26
C GLN A 108 7.23 12.41 17.99
N GLN A 109 8.38 11.83 17.65
CA GLN A 109 9.59 12.58 17.27
C GLN A 109 9.36 13.43 16.02
N ALA A 110 8.78 12.85 14.96
CA ALA A 110 8.44 13.59 13.75
C ALA A 110 7.47 14.74 14.05
N TYR A 111 6.42 14.49 14.85
CA TYR A 111 5.49 15.52 15.28
C TYR A 111 6.18 16.68 15.99
N GLN A 112 7.07 16.40 16.94
CA GLN A 112 7.84 17.43 17.64
C GLN A 112 8.75 18.22 16.69
N GLN A 113 9.44 17.53 15.77
CA GLN A 113 10.31 18.15 14.76
C GLN A 113 9.53 19.12 13.87
N PHE A 114 8.40 18.70 13.30
CA PHE A 114 7.60 19.55 12.42
C PHE A 114 6.91 20.69 13.16
N ASN A 115 6.48 20.50 14.41
CA ASN A 115 5.99 21.61 15.24
C ASN A 115 7.09 22.65 15.52
N GLY A 116 8.33 22.22 15.69
CA GLY A 116 9.47 23.14 15.83
C GLY A 116 9.66 24.05 14.62
N TYR A 117 9.36 23.57 13.40
CA TYR A 117 9.43 24.39 12.18
C TYR A 117 8.41 25.51 12.11
N SER A 118 7.34 25.48 12.92
CA SER A 118 6.41 26.61 13.01
C SER A 118 7.09 27.93 13.42
N SER A 119 8.21 27.84 14.15
CA SER A 119 9.02 28.99 14.52
C SER A 119 9.69 29.71 13.34
N GLN A 120 9.83 29.03 12.20
CA GLN A 120 10.44 29.52 10.97
C GLN A 120 9.42 30.15 10.01
N PHE A 121 8.12 30.10 10.34
CA PHE A 121 7.11 30.71 9.49
C PHE A 121 7.25 32.24 9.49
N PRO A 122 7.25 32.88 8.30
CA PRO A 122 7.52 34.32 8.17
C PRO A 122 6.43 35.19 8.80
N TYR A 123 5.24 34.64 9.03
CA TYR A 123 4.14 35.30 9.70
C TYR A 123 3.72 34.44 10.89
N ARG A 124 3.91 34.98 12.09
CA ARG A 124 3.21 34.50 13.28
C ARG A 124 1.86 35.20 13.26
N GLY A 125 0.79 34.42 13.19
CA GLY A 125 -0.58 34.95 13.28
C GLY A 125 -0.79 35.78 14.54
#